data_AF-A0A6B3M392-F1
#
_entry.id   AF-A0A6B3M392-F1
#
_cell.length_a   1.000
_cell.length_b   1.000
_cell.length_c   1.000
_cell.angle_alpha   90.00
_cell.angle_beta   90.00
_cell.angle_gamma   90.00
#
_symmetry.space_group_name_H-M   'P 1'
#
loop_
_entity.id
_entity.type
_entity.pdbx_description
1 polymer ?
#
loop_
_entity_poly.entity_id
_entity_poly.type
_entity_poly.pdbx_seq_one_letter_code
_entity_poly.pdbx_strand_id
1 'polypeptide(L)'
;MLPSKSKSEFPIEQLFAPTSPWEFLGFALITLLMTLMTEGNPVGMVGIVGLFIFWWWLERRKVKARIKHLQAQLLLSVQPQAPLPAKGLILLLSPYSSRQPELQNSQVLDSLLQKICQTSTVDLTEDDFAQIDLLNSNLRPQIEAVKFHLQDGTLKEVWLLSSQSSHTNQGSEVTMAILSKYLQFQYGQRLVINYGQDYTVEDWNYLKLWQTVQKIFQESGYRDEVIVADITGGTKMMSVALAMACVPPQRKMQYMDSKRDWQGLPLPQGEIKPVLIDVDPIFSAKSRN
;
A
#
# COMPACT_ATOMS: atom_id res chain seq x y z
N MET A 1 8.07 38.62 19.68
CA MET A 1 6.71 38.62 20.27
C MET A 1 5.95 37.46 19.66
N LEU A 2 5.64 36.42 20.45
CA LEU A 2 4.84 35.28 20.02
C LEU A 2 3.35 35.66 20.04
N PRO A 3 2.54 35.31 19.02
CA PRO A 3 1.11 35.56 19.05
C PRO A 3 0.46 34.70 20.13
N SER A 4 -0.37 35.34 20.98
CA SER A 4 -1.11 34.66 22.04
C SER A 4 -2.08 33.65 21.44
N LYS A 5 -1.98 32.38 21.84
CA LYS A 5 -2.97 31.34 21.57
C LYS A 5 -4.35 31.84 22.04
N SER A 6 -5.26 32.11 21.10
CA SER A 6 -6.65 32.37 21.46
C SER A 6 -7.22 31.09 22.07
N LYS A 7 -7.76 31.18 23.29
CA LYS A 7 -8.49 30.08 23.91
C LYS A 7 -9.64 29.71 22.98
N SER A 8 -9.73 28.42 22.65
CA SER A 8 -10.90 27.85 22.02
C SER A 8 -12.08 28.03 22.97
N GLU A 9 -12.90 29.04 22.74
CA GLU A 9 -14.21 29.15 23.38
C GLU A 9 -15.05 27.95 22.90
N PHE A 10 -15.25 26.96 23.77
CA PHE A 10 -16.23 25.91 23.53
C PHE A 10 -17.60 26.55 23.67
N PRO A 11 -18.40 26.70 22.59
CA PRO A 11 -19.73 27.26 22.71
C PRO A 11 -20.56 26.31 23.58
N ILE A 12 -21.23 26.86 24.61
CA ILE A 12 -22.10 26.13 25.55
C ILE A 12 -23.18 25.32 24.81
N GLU A 13 -23.51 25.72 23.58
CA GLU A 13 -24.38 25.02 22.64
C GLU A 13 -23.94 23.57 22.34
N GLN A 14 -22.64 23.25 22.47
CA GLN A 14 -22.09 21.90 22.30
C GLN A 14 -22.24 21.01 23.54
N LEU A 15 -22.62 21.57 24.70
CA LEU A 15 -22.85 20.78 25.93
C LEU A 15 -24.23 20.11 25.98
N PHE A 16 -25.18 20.55 25.15
CA PHE A 16 -26.58 20.09 25.22
C PHE A 16 -27.10 19.40 23.95
N ALA A 17 -26.29 19.33 22.88
CA ALA A 17 -26.65 18.61 21.67
C ALA A 17 -25.97 17.23 21.65
N PRO A 18 -26.72 16.12 21.49
CA PRO A 18 -26.12 14.78 21.40
C PRO A 18 -25.16 14.72 20.22
N THR A 19 -23.93 14.30 20.49
CA THR A 19 -22.81 14.27 19.55
C THR A 19 -22.72 12.96 18.79
N SER A 20 -23.42 11.92 19.28
CA SER A 20 -23.48 10.61 18.67
C SER A 20 -24.91 10.10 18.50
N PRO A 21 -25.16 9.20 17.52
CA PRO A 21 -26.45 8.54 17.36
C PRO A 21 -26.94 7.81 18.62
N TRP A 22 -25.99 7.30 19.43
CA TRP A 22 -26.30 6.60 20.68
C TRP A 22 -26.74 7.55 21.79
N GLU A 23 -26.16 8.74 21.90
CA GLU A 23 -26.60 9.77 22.85
C GLU A 23 -28.01 10.27 22.51
N PHE A 24 -28.32 10.46 21.23
CA PHE A 24 -29.68 10.85 20.80
C PHE A 24 -30.69 9.72 21.07
N LEU A 25 -30.33 8.47 20.77
CA LEU A 25 -31.17 7.30 21.06
C LEU A 25 -31.44 7.17 22.56
N GLY A 26 -30.41 7.38 23.40
CA GLY A 26 -30.53 7.39 24.86
C GLY A 26 -31.47 8.49 25.35
N PHE A 27 -31.33 9.72 24.84
CA PHE A 27 -32.21 10.83 25.19
C PHE A 27 -33.67 10.59 24.75
N ALA A 28 -33.87 10.09 23.53
CA ALA A 28 -35.19 9.76 22.99
C ALA A 28 -35.86 8.62 23.77
N LEU A 29 -35.10 7.59 24.17
CA LEU A 29 -35.59 6.47 24.98
C LEU A 29 -36.01 6.93 26.38
N ILE A 30 -35.21 7.75 27.05
CA ILE A 30 -35.54 8.32 28.37
C ILE A 30 -36.81 9.18 28.27
N THR A 31 -36.91 10.01 27.23
CA THR A 31 -38.09 10.87 27.00
C THR A 31 -39.34 10.02 26.72
N LEU A 32 -39.22 8.97 25.92
CA LEU A 32 -40.29 8.01 25.65
C LEU A 32 -40.77 7.31 26.92
N LEU A 33 -39.83 6.82 27.74
CA LEU A 33 -40.12 6.17 29.03
C LEU A 33 -40.84 7.14 29.99
N MET A 34 -40.35 8.38 30.10
CA MET A 34 -41.03 9.40 30.93
C MET A 34 -42.45 9.67 30.43
N THR A 35 -42.65 9.80 29.12
CA THR A 35 -43.96 10.08 28.51
C THR A 35 -44.94 8.91 28.67
N LEU A 36 -44.45 7.67 28.58
CA LEU A 36 -45.26 6.47 28.83
C LEU A 36 -45.70 6.36 30.30
N MET A 37 -44.90 6.88 31.23
CA MET A 37 -45.21 6.90 32.65
C MET A 37 -46.19 8.00 33.08
N THR A 38 -46.42 9.04 32.26
CA THR A 38 -47.22 10.24 32.66
C THR A 38 -48.64 10.30 32.09
N GLU A 39 -49.27 9.16 31.82
CA GLU A 39 -50.56 8.99 31.10
C GLU A 39 -50.37 8.98 29.58
N GLY A 40 -50.51 7.80 28.97
CA GLY A 40 -50.17 7.51 27.57
C GLY A 40 -50.79 8.46 26.55
N ASN A 41 -50.10 9.57 26.28
CA ASN A 41 -50.52 10.58 25.33
C ASN A 41 -49.99 10.24 23.92
N PRO A 42 -50.83 9.74 23.00
CA PRO A 42 -50.40 9.35 21.65
C PRO A 42 -49.85 10.52 20.83
N VAL A 43 -50.24 11.76 21.15
CA VAL A 43 -49.74 12.97 20.48
C VAL A 43 -48.26 13.19 20.78
N GLY A 44 -47.82 12.89 22.01
CA GLY A 44 -46.41 12.99 22.41
C GLY A 44 -45.51 12.02 21.66
N MET A 45 -45.97 10.77 21.48
CA MET A 45 -45.26 9.75 20.69
C MET A 45 -45.02 10.18 19.24
N VAL A 46 -46.05 10.71 18.57
CA VAL A 46 -45.93 11.20 17.19
C VAL A 46 -44.93 12.35 17.10
N GLY A 47 -44.91 13.25 18.10
CA GLY A 47 -43.94 14.34 18.19
C GLY A 47 -42.49 13.85 18.27
N ILE A 48 -42.22 12.85 19.12
CA ILE A 48 -40.87 12.28 19.28
C ILE A 48 -40.39 11.62 17.98
N VAL A 49 -41.25 10.85 17.31
CA VAL A 49 -40.92 10.21 16.03
C VAL A 49 -40.64 11.27 14.95
N GLY A 50 -41.44 12.34 14.90
CA GLY A 50 -41.22 13.46 13.99
C GLY A 50 -39.87 14.16 14.22
N LEU A 51 -39.51 14.43 15.48
CA LEU A 51 -38.23 15.02 15.85
C LEU A 51 -37.05 14.10 15.49
N PHE A 52 -37.18 12.78 15.69
CA PHE A 52 -36.15 11.81 15.29
C PHE A 52 -35.92 11.84 13.78
N ILE A 53 -37.00 11.80 12.98
CA ILE A 53 -36.90 11.83 11.50
C ILE A 53 -36.26 13.13 11.03
N PHE A 54 -36.64 14.27 11.61
CA PHE A 54 -36.08 15.58 11.27
C PHE A 54 -34.59 15.67 11.63
N TRP A 55 -34.21 15.22 12.83
CA TRP A 55 -32.81 15.17 13.27
C TRP A 55 -31.97 14.25 12.37
N TRP A 56 -32.46 13.03 12.08
CA TRP A 56 -31.80 12.08 11.18
C TRP A 56 -31.58 12.65 9.79
N TRP A 57 -32.55 13.40 9.27
CA TRP A 57 -32.44 14.08 7.99
C TRP A 57 -31.39 15.19 8.01
N LEU A 58 -31.34 16.01 9.06
CA LEU A 58 -30.29 17.02 9.25
C LEU A 58 -28.90 16.39 9.36
N GLU A 59 -28.77 15.29 10.09
CA GLU A 59 -27.49 14.59 10.25
C GLU A 59 -27.03 13.97 8.93
N ARG A 60 -27.93 13.34 8.16
CA ARG A 60 -27.61 12.89 6.80
C ARG A 60 -27.16 14.04 5.90
N ARG A 61 -27.75 15.24 6.03
CA ARG A 61 -27.29 16.43 5.29
C ARG A 61 -25.90 16.89 5.74
N LYS A 62 -25.62 16.93 7.04
CA LYS A 62 -24.29 17.28 7.58
C LYS A 62 -23.23 16.26 7.17
N VAL A 63 -23.52 14.97 7.26
CA VAL A 63 -22.64 13.89 6.81
C VAL A 63 -22.39 14.01 5.30
N LYS A 64 -23.43 14.25 4.48
CA LYS A 64 -23.23 14.50 3.04
C LYS A 64 -22.38 15.74 2.78
N ALA A 65 -22.54 16.82 3.55
CA ALA A 65 -21.73 18.03 3.42
C ALA A 65 -20.28 17.79 3.84
N ARG A 66 -20.04 17.05 4.94
CA ARG A 66 -18.69 16.62 5.37
C ARG A 66 -18.05 15.69 4.36
N ILE A 67 -18.78 14.69 3.84
CA ILE A 67 -18.29 13.81 2.78
C ILE A 67 -17.98 14.62 1.53
N LYS A 68 -18.84 15.57 1.13
CA LYS A 68 -18.57 16.45 -0.02
C LYS A 68 -17.36 17.36 0.22
N HIS A 69 -17.19 17.87 1.43
CA HIS A 69 -16.04 18.70 1.78
C HIS A 69 -14.74 17.88 1.84
N LEU A 70 -14.79 16.70 2.45
CA LEU A 70 -13.70 15.74 2.46
C LEU A 70 -13.40 15.25 1.06
N GLN A 71 -14.38 14.97 0.21
CA GLN A 71 -14.17 14.64 -1.21
C GLN A 71 -13.64 15.82 -2.01
N ALA A 72 -13.98 17.07 -1.65
CA ALA A 72 -13.41 18.26 -2.27
C ALA A 72 -11.96 18.51 -1.83
N GLN A 73 -11.60 18.13 -0.60
CA GLN A 73 -10.23 18.18 -0.08
C GLN A 73 -9.38 16.96 -0.48
N LEU A 74 -10.04 15.80 -0.61
CA LEU A 74 -9.53 14.50 -1.06
C LEU A 74 -9.82 14.30 -2.55
N LEU A 75 -10.15 15.36 -3.30
CA LEU A 75 -10.01 15.38 -4.76
C LEU A 75 -8.50 15.43 -5.06
N LEU A 76 -7.75 14.51 -4.46
CA LEU A 76 -6.71 13.70 -5.06
C LEU A 76 -7.31 13.16 -6.36
N SER A 77 -7.37 14.02 -7.38
CA SER A 77 -7.24 13.54 -8.74
C SER A 77 -5.85 12.94 -8.79
N VAL A 78 -5.75 11.66 -8.42
CA VAL A 78 -4.55 10.86 -8.63
C VAL A 78 -4.47 10.67 -10.14
N GLN A 79 -4.01 11.70 -10.83
CA GLN A 79 -3.60 11.53 -12.21
C GLN A 79 -2.40 10.59 -12.15
N PRO A 80 -2.40 9.49 -12.91
CA PRO A 80 -1.27 8.59 -12.95
C PRO A 80 -0.04 9.35 -13.41
N GLN A 81 0.85 9.66 -12.49
CA GLN A 81 2.12 10.33 -12.78
C GLN A 81 3.24 9.30 -12.69
N ALA A 82 4.16 9.31 -13.63
CA ALA A 82 5.37 8.50 -13.50
C ALA A 82 6.24 9.05 -12.34
N PRO A 83 6.81 8.20 -11.50
CA PRO A 83 7.75 8.64 -10.48
C PRO A 83 9.02 9.20 -11.13
N LEU A 84 9.70 10.09 -10.42
CA LEU A 84 11.06 10.46 -10.80
C LEU A 84 12.01 9.25 -10.58
N PRO A 85 13.09 9.13 -11.38
CA PRO A 85 14.12 8.11 -11.16
C PRO A 85 14.64 8.12 -9.71
N ALA A 86 14.60 6.97 -9.06
CA ALA A 86 15.03 6.81 -7.67
C ALA A 86 16.53 6.48 -7.60
N LYS A 87 17.14 6.73 -6.44
CA LYS A 87 18.49 6.22 -6.11
C LYS A 87 18.42 4.84 -5.45
N GLY A 88 17.37 4.62 -4.67
CA GLY A 88 17.08 3.37 -3.99
C GLY A 88 15.69 2.84 -4.36
N LEU A 89 15.55 1.53 -4.52
CA LEU A 89 14.27 0.89 -4.84
C LEU A 89 14.02 -0.30 -3.92
N ILE A 90 12.91 -0.29 -3.20
CA ILE A 90 12.47 -1.41 -2.36
C ILE A 90 11.45 -2.22 -3.15
N LEU A 91 11.71 -3.50 -3.39
CA LEU A 91 10.85 -4.39 -4.15
C LEU A 91 10.24 -5.44 -3.23
N LEU A 92 8.92 -5.51 -3.20
CA LEU A 92 8.19 -6.57 -2.51
C LEU A 92 7.92 -7.75 -3.44
N LEU A 93 8.30 -8.96 -3.06
CA LEU A 93 8.25 -10.14 -3.92
C LEU A 93 7.17 -11.13 -3.49
N SER A 94 6.46 -11.69 -4.48
CA SER A 94 5.53 -12.81 -4.32
C SER A 94 6.17 -14.14 -4.76
N PRO A 95 5.59 -15.29 -4.40
CA PRO A 95 6.07 -16.59 -4.88
C PRO A 95 6.10 -16.64 -6.39
N TYR A 96 7.09 -17.32 -6.97
CA TYR A 96 7.31 -17.31 -8.41
C TYR A 96 6.12 -17.92 -9.14
N SER A 97 5.66 -17.26 -10.19
CA SER A 97 4.56 -17.75 -11.02
C SER A 97 4.78 -17.37 -12.47
N SER A 98 4.99 -18.39 -13.30
CA SER A 98 5.00 -18.27 -14.76
C SER A 98 3.57 -18.20 -15.30
N ARG A 99 3.40 -17.61 -16.50
CA ARG A 99 2.13 -17.67 -17.25
C ARG A 99 2.07 -18.85 -18.22
N GLN A 100 3.19 -19.53 -18.47
CA GLN A 100 3.21 -20.70 -19.34
C GLN A 100 2.53 -21.89 -18.66
N PRO A 101 1.61 -22.61 -19.36
CA PRO A 101 0.93 -23.79 -18.81
C PRO A 101 1.89 -24.91 -18.43
N GLU A 102 2.95 -25.12 -19.21
CA GLU A 102 3.93 -26.20 -19.00
C GLU A 102 4.72 -26.00 -17.69
N LEU A 103 4.95 -24.74 -17.32
CA LEU A 103 5.62 -24.34 -16.09
C LEU A 103 4.69 -24.26 -14.87
N GLN A 104 3.41 -24.63 -15.02
CA GLN A 104 2.51 -24.79 -13.85
C GLN A 104 2.77 -26.11 -13.09
N ASN A 105 3.50 -27.05 -13.70
CA ASN A 105 3.95 -28.25 -13.00
C ASN A 105 5.08 -27.88 -12.02
N SER A 106 4.79 -27.98 -10.71
CA SER A 106 5.73 -27.59 -9.67
C SER A 106 7.05 -28.36 -9.73
N GLN A 107 7.05 -29.65 -10.08
CA GLN A 107 8.30 -30.44 -10.13
C GLN A 107 9.25 -29.96 -11.22
N VAL A 108 8.71 -29.66 -12.41
CA VAL A 108 9.48 -29.16 -13.55
C VAL A 108 10.00 -27.76 -13.21
N LEU A 109 9.12 -26.89 -12.74
CA LEU A 109 9.46 -25.52 -12.38
C LEU A 109 10.53 -25.50 -11.26
N ASP A 110 10.31 -26.20 -10.15
CA ASP A 110 11.22 -26.24 -9.01
C ASP A 110 12.62 -26.70 -9.41
N SER A 111 12.72 -27.68 -10.32
CA SER A 111 14.01 -28.17 -10.85
C SER A 111 14.75 -27.06 -11.61
N LEU A 112 14.05 -26.30 -12.45
CA LEU A 112 14.63 -25.17 -13.20
C LEU A 112 15.02 -24.02 -12.27
N LEU A 113 14.16 -23.68 -11.29
CA LEU A 113 14.45 -22.63 -10.31
C LEU A 113 15.66 -22.99 -9.44
N GLN A 114 15.76 -24.24 -8.99
CA GLN A 114 16.90 -24.73 -8.21
C GLN A 114 18.19 -24.68 -9.03
N LYS A 115 18.15 -25.07 -10.30
CA LYS A 115 19.29 -24.95 -11.22
C LYS A 115 19.81 -23.51 -11.24
N ILE A 116 18.95 -22.53 -11.48
CA ILE A 116 19.33 -21.10 -11.51
C ILE A 116 19.92 -20.65 -10.16
N CYS A 117 19.31 -21.04 -9.05
CA CYS A 117 19.77 -20.68 -7.71
C CYS A 117 21.17 -21.24 -7.38
N GLN A 118 21.47 -22.45 -7.87
CA GLN A 118 22.74 -23.14 -7.62
C GLN A 118 23.85 -22.72 -8.59
N THR A 119 23.50 -22.28 -9.81
CA THR A 119 24.47 -21.84 -10.81
C THR A 119 25.10 -20.48 -10.42
N SER A 120 26.42 -20.36 -10.62
CA SER A 120 27.14 -19.11 -10.41
C SER A 120 26.66 -18.05 -11.41
N THR A 121 26.63 -16.78 -11.01
CA THR A 121 26.10 -15.70 -11.86
C THR A 121 26.90 -15.54 -13.17
N VAL A 122 28.19 -15.89 -13.17
CA VAL A 122 29.06 -15.84 -14.35
C VAL A 122 28.80 -16.97 -15.36
N ASP A 123 28.16 -18.06 -14.92
CA ASP A 123 27.87 -19.24 -15.74
C ASP A 123 26.41 -19.26 -16.22
N LEU A 124 25.59 -18.30 -15.77
CA LEU A 124 24.21 -18.15 -16.23
C LEU A 124 24.17 -17.60 -17.65
N THR A 125 23.16 -18.04 -18.40
CA THR A 125 22.88 -17.59 -19.76
C THR A 125 21.47 -17.00 -19.86
N GLU A 126 21.19 -16.29 -20.96
CA GLU A 126 19.83 -15.82 -21.24
C GLU A 126 18.83 -16.99 -21.35
N ASP A 127 19.28 -18.15 -21.83
CA ASP A 127 18.46 -19.35 -21.99
C ASP A 127 17.97 -19.88 -20.63
N ASP A 128 18.80 -19.81 -19.58
CA ASP A 128 18.38 -20.23 -18.23
C ASP A 128 17.17 -19.42 -17.72
N PHE A 129 17.13 -18.12 -18.00
CA PHE A 129 16.00 -17.26 -17.64
C PHE A 129 14.80 -17.41 -18.59
N ALA A 130 15.07 -17.72 -19.86
CA ALA A 130 14.02 -18.02 -20.84
C ALA A 130 13.27 -19.32 -20.51
N GLN A 131 13.98 -20.35 -20.04
CA GLN A 131 13.40 -21.64 -19.65
C GLN A 131 12.35 -21.55 -18.53
N ILE A 132 12.46 -20.55 -17.65
CA ILE A 132 11.46 -20.29 -16.61
C ILE A 132 10.41 -19.26 -17.02
N ASP A 133 10.48 -18.72 -18.24
CA ASP A 133 9.60 -17.66 -18.74
C ASP A 133 9.66 -16.38 -17.88
N LEU A 134 10.87 -16.00 -17.45
CA LEU A 134 11.07 -14.91 -16.49
C LEU A 134 10.37 -13.61 -16.91
N LEU A 135 10.49 -13.23 -18.18
CA LEU A 135 9.93 -11.98 -18.71
C LEU A 135 8.41 -12.02 -18.93
N ASN A 136 7.75 -13.19 -18.84
CA ASN A 136 6.28 -13.27 -18.82
C ASN A 136 5.74 -13.81 -17.48
N SER A 137 6.56 -13.80 -16.43
CA SER A 137 6.18 -14.18 -15.07
C SER A 137 5.65 -13.00 -14.25
N ASN A 138 5.31 -13.27 -12.98
CA ASN A 138 5.04 -12.24 -11.98
C ASN A 138 6.26 -11.39 -11.58
N LEU A 139 7.48 -11.70 -12.04
CA LEU A 139 8.68 -10.87 -11.85
C LEU A 139 8.86 -9.76 -12.89
N ARG A 140 8.14 -9.84 -14.02
CA ARG A 140 8.23 -8.82 -15.08
C ARG A 140 8.00 -7.40 -14.57
N PRO A 141 7.00 -7.11 -13.72
CA PRO A 141 6.79 -5.76 -13.20
C PRO A 141 8.00 -5.23 -12.42
N GLN A 142 8.61 -6.06 -11.58
CA GLN A 142 9.80 -5.69 -10.79
C GLN A 142 11.02 -5.45 -11.67
N ILE A 143 11.19 -6.25 -12.72
CA ILE A 143 12.26 -6.06 -13.70
C ILE A 143 12.08 -4.73 -14.46
N GLU A 144 10.86 -4.42 -14.90
CA GLU A 144 10.57 -3.15 -15.57
C GLU A 144 10.68 -1.95 -14.60
N ALA A 145 10.35 -2.10 -13.32
CA ALA A 145 10.58 -1.08 -12.29
C ALA A 145 12.07 -0.73 -12.16
N VAL A 146 12.93 -1.76 -12.04
CA VAL A 146 14.39 -1.59 -11.96
C VAL A 146 14.92 -0.93 -13.23
N LYS A 147 14.48 -1.40 -14.41
CA LYS A 147 14.88 -0.85 -15.70
C LYS A 147 14.51 0.62 -15.83
N PHE A 148 13.29 1.00 -15.45
CA PHE A 148 12.84 2.40 -15.47
C PHE A 148 13.76 3.30 -14.63
N HIS A 149 14.04 2.93 -13.38
CA HIS A 149 14.91 3.75 -12.52
C HIS A 149 16.39 3.71 -12.91
N LEU A 150 16.83 2.69 -13.65
CA LEU A 150 18.20 2.60 -14.19
C LEU A 150 18.42 3.43 -15.46
N GLN A 151 17.38 3.72 -16.25
CA GLN A 151 17.51 4.39 -17.55
C GLN A 151 18.24 5.75 -17.43
N ASP A 152 17.94 6.51 -16.39
CA ASP A 152 18.58 7.81 -16.13
C ASP A 152 19.84 7.71 -15.25
N GLY A 153 20.31 6.49 -14.96
CA GLY A 153 21.56 6.21 -14.25
C GLY A 153 21.55 6.54 -12.74
N THR A 154 20.39 6.91 -12.19
CA THR A 154 20.26 7.32 -10.79
C THR A 154 20.21 6.15 -9.83
N LEU A 155 19.60 5.03 -10.23
CA LEU A 155 19.46 3.85 -9.35
C LEU A 155 20.84 3.26 -9.03
N LYS A 156 21.12 3.12 -7.74
CA LYS A 156 22.35 2.54 -7.21
C LYS A 156 22.09 1.30 -6.37
N GLU A 157 20.90 1.21 -5.77
CA GLU A 157 20.63 0.18 -4.77
C GLU A 157 19.20 -0.34 -4.86
N VAL A 158 19.05 -1.65 -4.72
CA VAL A 158 17.76 -2.35 -4.70
C VAL A 158 17.71 -3.24 -3.46
N TRP A 159 16.60 -3.20 -2.73
CA TRP A 159 16.30 -4.11 -1.63
C TRP A 159 15.18 -5.06 -2.02
N LEU A 160 15.44 -6.36 -1.96
CA LEU A 160 14.47 -7.40 -2.28
C LEU A 160 13.85 -7.94 -0.99
N LEU A 161 12.58 -7.61 -0.75
CA LEU A 161 11.82 -8.10 0.40
C LEU A 161 11.05 -9.36 0.01
N SER A 162 11.29 -10.45 0.74
CA SER A 162 10.66 -11.74 0.47
C SER A 162 9.89 -12.27 1.68
N SER A 163 8.99 -13.22 1.41
CA SER A 163 8.30 -13.96 2.46
C SER A 163 8.91 -15.34 2.66
N GLN A 164 9.06 -15.77 3.91
CA GLN A 164 9.49 -17.12 4.24
C GLN A 164 8.42 -18.13 3.83
N SER A 165 8.86 -19.30 3.37
CA SER A 165 7.94 -20.43 3.16
C SER A 165 7.37 -20.91 4.50
N SER A 166 6.05 -21.00 4.60
CA SER A 166 5.36 -21.56 5.76
C SER A 166 4.73 -22.91 5.41
N HIS A 167 4.20 -23.64 6.40
CA HIS A 167 3.58 -24.95 6.17
C HIS A 167 2.40 -24.92 5.18
N THR A 168 1.77 -23.75 4.99
CA THR A 168 0.56 -23.60 4.16
C THR A 168 0.78 -22.81 2.87
N ASN A 169 1.84 -21.99 2.81
CA ASN A 169 2.08 -21.07 1.68
C ASN A 169 3.53 -21.17 1.21
N GLN A 170 3.72 -21.23 -0.11
CA GLN A 170 5.03 -21.05 -0.72
C GLN A 170 5.54 -19.65 -0.41
N GLY A 171 6.79 -19.54 0.04
CA GLY A 171 7.48 -18.27 0.24
C GLY A 171 7.98 -17.67 -1.08
N SER A 172 8.55 -16.47 -1.02
CA SER A 172 9.19 -15.80 -2.16
C SER A 172 10.72 -15.75 -2.07
N GLU A 173 11.32 -16.57 -1.20
CA GLU A 173 12.79 -16.68 -1.05
C GLU A 173 13.48 -17.15 -2.34
N VAL A 174 12.90 -18.15 -3.01
CA VAL A 174 13.40 -18.62 -4.32
C VAL A 174 13.25 -17.53 -5.38
N THR A 175 12.11 -16.83 -5.39
CA THR A 175 11.89 -15.67 -6.27
C THR A 175 12.93 -14.58 -6.06
N MET A 176 13.27 -14.28 -4.80
CA MET A 176 14.30 -13.31 -4.43
C MET A 176 15.67 -13.72 -4.95
N ALA A 177 16.04 -15.00 -4.82
CA ALA A 177 17.30 -15.51 -5.33
C ALA A 177 17.39 -15.44 -6.86
N ILE A 178 16.31 -15.79 -7.57
CA ILE A 178 16.28 -15.71 -9.04
C ILE A 178 16.38 -14.26 -9.50
N LEU A 179 15.60 -13.36 -8.91
CA LEU A 179 15.62 -11.96 -9.29
C LEU A 179 16.98 -11.34 -8.99
N SER A 180 17.62 -11.63 -7.85
CA SER A 180 18.96 -11.12 -7.55
C SER A 180 20.00 -11.60 -8.56
N LYS A 181 19.96 -12.89 -8.93
CA LYS A 181 20.82 -13.47 -9.99
C LYS A 181 20.60 -12.80 -11.33
N TYR A 182 19.35 -12.61 -11.74
CA TYR A 182 19.01 -11.94 -13.00
C TYR A 182 19.48 -10.49 -13.03
N LEU A 183 19.22 -9.72 -11.97
CA LEU A 183 19.66 -8.33 -11.87
C LEU A 183 21.18 -8.22 -11.88
N GLN A 184 21.88 -9.13 -11.20
CA GLN A 184 23.34 -9.16 -11.20
C GLN A 184 23.92 -9.58 -12.56
N PHE A 185 23.31 -10.55 -13.24
CA PHE A 185 23.65 -10.95 -14.60
C PHE A 185 23.49 -9.78 -15.58
N GLN A 186 22.37 -9.07 -15.52
CA GLN A 186 22.03 -8.02 -16.49
C GLN A 186 22.76 -6.69 -16.22
N TYR A 187 22.93 -6.31 -14.96
CA TYR A 187 23.41 -4.98 -14.58
C TYR A 187 24.79 -5.00 -13.90
N GLY A 188 25.29 -6.17 -13.50
CA GLY A 188 26.61 -6.35 -12.92
C GLY A 188 26.85 -5.44 -11.71
N GLN A 189 28.00 -4.77 -11.69
CA GLN A 189 28.42 -3.88 -10.60
C GLN A 189 27.72 -2.52 -10.59
N ARG A 190 26.81 -2.24 -11.55
CA ARG A 190 26.09 -0.95 -11.60
C ARG A 190 25.07 -0.81 -10.47
N LEU A 191 24.68 -1.92 -9.85
CA LEU A 191 23.61 -2.01 -8.87
C LEU A 191 24.06 -2.82 -7.66
N VAL A 192 23.89 -2.25 -6.46
CA VAL A 192 23.98 -3.00 -5.20
C VAL A 192 22.62 -3.67 -4.96
N ILE A 193 22.63 -4.99 -4.81
CA ILE A 193 21.41 -5.77 -4.59
C ILE A 193 21.46 -6.34 -3.18
N ASN A 194 20.56 -5.86 -2.34
CA ASN A 194 20.39 -6.30 -0.96
C ASN A 194 19.28 -7.35 -0.89
N TYR A 195 19.64 -8.54 -0.44
CA TYR A 195 18.73 -9.69 -0.34
C TYR A 195 19.25 -10.66 0.73
N GLY A 196 18.44 -11.66 1.11
CA GLY A 196 18.80 -12.66 2.11
C GLY A 196 17.95 -12.56 3.37
N GLN A 197 18.39 -13.23 4.45
CA GLN A 197 17.57 -13.45 5.64
C GLN A 197 17.14 -12.17 6.35
N ASP A 198 17.96 -11.12 6.32
CA ASP A 198 17.60 -9.80 6.88
C ASP A 198 16.42 -9.13 6.17
N TYR A 199 16.14 -9.57 4.94
CA TYR A 199 15.06 -9.07 4.08
C TYR A 199 13.94 -10.11 3.87
N THR A 200 14.00 -11.22 4.61
CA THR A 200 12.96 -12.26 4.62
C THR A 200 12.09 -12.12 5.87
N VAL A 201 10.77 -12.07 5.67
CA VAL A 201 9.79 -11.95 6.75
C VAL A 201 8.74 -13.05 6.65
N GLU A 202 8.09 -13.41 7.74
CA GLU A 202 6.94 -14.32 7.67
C GLU A 202 5.76 -13.59 6.98
N ASP A 203 4.97 -14.31 6.17
CA ASP A 203 3.88 -13.72 5.36
C ASP A 203 2.78 -13.03 6.18
N TRP A 204 2.63 -13.41 7.46
CA TRP A 204 1.72 -12.81 8.44
C TRP A 204 2.37 -11.75 9.33
N ASN A 205 3.71 -11.61 9.31
CA ASN A 205 4.44 -10.74 10.22
C ASN A 205 4.66 -9.33 9.65
N TYR A 206 3.55 -8.61 9.50
CA TYR A 206 3.53 -7.25 8.94
C TYR A 206 4.31 -6.24 9.78
N LEU A 207 4.43 -6.46 11.09
CA LEU A 207 5.24 -5.61 11.97
C LEU A 207 6.72 -5.74 11.64
N LYS A 208 7.23 -6.96 11.46
CA LYS A 208 8.61 -7.19 11.04
C LYS A 208 8.87 -6.60 9.66
N LEU A 209 7.96 -6.78 8.70
CA LEU A 209 8.05 -6.14 7.38
C LEU A 209 8.18 -4.61 7.51
N TRP A 210 7.31 -3.99 8.30
CA TRP A 210 7.38 -2.55 8.56
C TRP A 210 8.72 -2.15 9.17
N GLN A 211 9.19 -2.87 10.20
CA GLN A 211 10.49 -2.61 10.85
C GLN A 211 11.67 -2.75 9.87
N THR A 212 11.67 -3.77 9.02
CA THR A 212 12.70 -3.96 7.98
C THR A 212 12.71 -2.78 7.01
N VAL A 213 11.55 -2.29 6.58
CA VAL A 213 11.44 -1.10 5.72
C VAL A 213 11.93 0.16 6.43
N GLN A 214 11.55 0.36 7.70
CA GLN A 214 12.06 1.48 8.50
C GLN A 214 13.59 1.47 8.57
N LYS A 215 14.17 0.29 8.78
CA LYS A 215 15.62 0.09 8.83
C LYS A 215 16.28 0.48 7.50
N ILE A 216 15.71 0.09 6.36
CA ILE A 216 16.22 0.48 5.04
C ILE A 216 16.26 2.02 4.91
N PHE A 217 15.16 2.71 5.23
CA PHE A 217 15.13 4.18 5.18
C PHE A 217 16.17 4.81 6.12
N GLN A 218 16.35 4.27 7.32
CA GLN A 218 17.29 4.80 8.31
C GLN A 218 18.77 4.54 8.00
N GLU A 219 19.09 3.37 7.44
CA GLU A 219 20.47 2.90 7.31
C GLU A 219 21.03 3.00 5.88
N SER A 220 20.18 3.22 4.86
CA SER A 220 20.64 3.31 3.45
C SER A 220 21.56 4.49 3.14
N GLY A 221 21.60 5.50 4.01
CA GLY A 221 22.35 6.74 3.78
C GLY A 221 21.74 7.67 2.72
N TYR A 222 20.60 7.32 2.13
CA TYR A 222 19.84 8.21 1.25
C TYR A 222 18.81 9.02 2.03
N ARG A 223 18.33 10.11 1.40
CA ARG A 223 17.14 10.81 1.87
C ARG A 223 15.89 10.02 1.46
N ASP A 224 14.89 9.97 2.33
CA ASP A 224 13.62 9.26 2.10
C ASP A 224 13.00 9.57 0.72
N GLU A 225 13.07 10.82 0.26
CA GLU A 225 12.50 11.29 -1.01
C GLU A 225 13.13 10.72 -2.30
N VAL A 226 14.30 10.07 -2.20
CA VAL A 226 14.99 9.44 -3.33
C VAL A 226 14.94 7.90 -3.27
N ILE A 227 14.23 7.35 -2.29
CA ILE A 227 13.92 5.92 -2.18
C ILE A 227 12.45 5.74 -2.58
N VAL A 228 12.19 4.77 -3.45
CA VAL A 228 10.83 4.41 -3.84
C VAL A 228 10.53 2.98 -3.39
N ALA A 229 9.37 2.78 -2.77
CA ALA A 229 8.86 1.46 -2.44
C ALA A 229 7.86 0.98 -3.51
N ASP A 230 8.17 -0.13 -4.18
CA ASP A 230 7.28 -0.77 -5.15
C ASP A 230 6.35 -1.76 -4.44
N ILE A 231 5.06 -1.43 -4.42
CA ILE A 231 4.02 -2.22 -3.74
C ILE A 231 3.33 -3.21 -4.69
N THR A 232 3.86 -3.45 -5.89
CA THR A 232 3.21 -4.28 -6.91
C THR A 232 3.17 -5.76 -6.52
N GLY A 233 4.24 -6.26 -5.90
CA GLY A 233 4.34 -7.67 -5.52
C GLY A 233 3.95 -7.95 -4.07
N GLY A 234 4.27 -9.16 -3.61
CA GLY A 234 3.87 -9.69 -2.31
C GLY A 234 2.40 -10.08 -2.24
N THR A 235 1.95 -10.44 -1.03
CA THR A 235 0.51 -10.59 -0.76
C THR A 235 -0.13 -9.23 -0.58
N LYS A 236 -1.44 -9.12 -0.77
CA LYS A 236 -2.17 -7.85 -0.58
C LYS A 236 -1.90 -7.20 0.79
N MET A 237 -1.81 -8.02 1.84
CA MET A 237 -1.55 -7.52 3.19
C MET A 237 -0.12 -7.04 3.36
N MET A 238 0.86 -7.69 2.72
CA MET A 238 2.24 -7.20 2.68
C MET A 238 2.35 -5.88 1.89
N SER A 239 1.64 -5.74 0.76
CA SER A 239 1.59 -4.48 -0.01
C SER A 239 1.02 -3.34 0.84
N VAL A 240 -0.04 -3.60 1.62
CA VAL A 240 -0.60 -2.63 2.59
C VAL A 240 0.42 -2.30 3.68
N ALA A 241 1.09 -3.29 4.26
CA ALA A 241 2.09 -3.07 5.30
C ALA A 241 3.28 -2.23 4.80
N LEU A 242 3.78 -2.52 3.59
CA LEU A 242 4.80 -1.71 2.93
C LEU A 242 4.30 -0.28 2.67
N ALA A 243 3.05 -0.14 2.22
CA ALA A 243 2.45 1.17 2.03
C ALA A 243 2.35 1.97 3.34
N MET A 244 1.98 1.31 4.43
CA MET A 244 1.93 1.92 5.77
C MET A 244 3.32 2.36 6.26
N ALA A 245 4.39 1.65 5.89
CA ALA A 245 5.76 2.06 6.17
C ALA A 245 6.17 3.35 5.42
N CYS A 246 5.45 3.69 4.34
CA CYS A 246 5.69 4.88 3.53
C CYS A 246 4.73 6.04 3.84
N VAL A 247 3.88 5.93 4.86
CA VAL A 247 3.03 7.03 5.33
C VAL A 247 3.81 8.21 5.94
N PRO A 248 4.96 8.02 6.62
CA PRO A 248 5.78 9.16 7.05
C PRO A 248 6.10 10.09 5.86
N PRO A 249 6.19 11.41 6.10
CA PRO A 249 6.30 12.40 5.03
C PRO A 249 7.53 12.15 4.16
N GLN A 250 7.43 12.54 2.89
CA GLN A 250 8.49 12.48 1.86
C GLN A 250 8.83 11.09 1.32
N ARG A 251 8.28 10.01 1.87
CA ARG A 251 8.46 8.66 1.32
C ARG A 251 7.57 8.46 0.11
N LYS A 252 8.11 7.83 -0.92
CA LYS A 252 7.41 7.60 -2.18
C LYS A 252 7.11 6.13 -2.35
N MET A 253 5.93 5.87 -2.89
CA MET A 253 5.53 4.53 -3.31
C MET A 253 5.27 4.53 -4.79
N GLN A 254 5.35 3.36 -5.40
CA GLN A 254 4.87 3.15 -6.75
C GLN A 254 4.16 1.81 -6.87
N TYR A 255 3.37 1.68 -7.92
CA TYR A 255 2.95 0.39 -8.44
C TYR A 255 3.17 0.35 -9.95
N MET A 256 3.37 -0.84 -10.50
CA MET A 256 3.51 -1.05 -11.93
C MET A 256 2.14 -1.25 -12.55
N ASP A 257 1.71 -0.27 -13.34
CA ASP A 257 0.46 -0.32 -14.08
C ASP A 257 0.67 -1.06 -15.40
N SER A 258 -0.28 -1.92 -15.73
CA SER A 258 -0.31 -2.68 -16.98
C SER A 258 -1.74 -2.66 -17.51
N LYS A 259 -1.90 -2.61 -18.83
CA LYS A 259 -3.24 -2.73 -19.43
C LYS A 259 -3.92 -4.01 -18.96
N ARG A 260 -5.20 -3.90 -18.62
CA ARG A 260 -6.03 -5.01 -18.15
C ARG A 260 -7.11 -5.34 -19.17
N ASP A 261 -7.50 -6.60 -19.23
CA ASP A 261 -8.67 -7.03 -19.98
C ASP A 261 -9.98 -6.65 -19.25
N TRP A 262 -11.11 -7.04 -19.83
CA TRP A 262 -12.44 -6.80 -19.27
C TRP A 262 -12.71 -7.55 -17.97
N GLN A 263 -11.90 -8.55 -17.62
CA GLN A 263 -11.96 -9.28 -16.35
C GLN A 263 -11.05 -8.66 -15.28
N GLY A 264 -10.27 -7.63 -15.64
CA GLY A 264 -9.31 -6.98 -14.77
C GLY A 264 -7.97 -7.72 -14.67
N LEU A 265 -7.72 -8.73 -15.51
CA LEU A 265 -6.45 -9.44 -15.58
C LEU A 265 -5.44 -8.67 -16.42
N PRO A 266 -4.16 -8.63 -16.04
CA PRO A 266 -3.12 -7.93 -16.80
C PRO A 266 -2.89 -8.63 -18.15
N LEU A 267 -3.01 -7.87 -19.25
CA LEU A 267 -2.74 -8.37 -20.59
C LEU A 267 -1.29 -8.91 -20.67
N PRO A 268 -1.06 -10.07 -21.31
CA PRO A 268 0.30 -10.62 -21.45
C PRO A 268 1.23 -9.68 -22.22
N GLN A 269 0.66 -8.99 -23.22
CA GLN A 269 1.36 -8.04 -24.06
C GLN A 269 0.87 -6.63 -23.74
N GLY A 270 1.81 -5.71 -23.63
CA GLY A 270 1.51 -4.33 -23.29
C GLY A 270 2.69 -3.65 -22.62
N GLU A 271 2.62 -2.32 -22.64
CA GLU A 271 3.49 -1.46 -21.86
C GLU A 271 3.16 -1.64 -20.37
N ILE A 272 4.19 -1.81 -19.56
CA ILE A 272 4.13 -1.76 -18.10
C ILE A 272 4.87 -0.49 -17.68
N LYS A 273 4.24 0.36 -16.88
CA LYS A 273 4.82 1.63 -16.48
C LYS A 273 4.64 1.86 -14.97
N PRO A 274 5.63 2.42 -14.28
CA PRO A 274 5.47 2.77 -12.88
C PRO A 274 4.51 3.95 -12.75
N VAL A 275 3.65 3.90 -11.75
CA VAL A 275 2.75 4.97 -11.34
C VAL A 275 3.06 5.33 -9.90
N LEU A 276 3.40 6.60 -9.68
CA LEU A 276 3.68 7.17 -8.38
C LEU A 276 2.40 7.17 -7.53
N ILE A 277 2.53 6.68 -6.31
CA ILE A 277 1.55 6.85 -5.25
C ILE A 277 2.15 7.86 -4.28
N ASP A 278 1.70 9.10 -4.41
CA ASP A 278 2.06 10.18 -3.49
C ASP A 278 1.00 10.28 -2.39
N VAL A 279 1.39 9.87 -1.18
CA VAL A 279 0.58 10.03 0.02
C VAL A 279 1.27 11.08 0.86
N ASP A 280 1.04 12.35 0.56
CA ASP A 280 1.37 13.42 1.50
C ASP A 280 0.26 13.46 2.56
N PRO A 281 0.48 12.96 3.79
CA PRO A 281 -0.54 13.05 4.81
C PRO A 281 -0.82 14.53 5.08
N ILE A 282 -2.02 14.97 4.70
CA ILE A 282 -2.58 16.33 4.91
C ILE A 282 -2.51 16.79 6.39
N PHE A 283 -2.14 15.90 7.31
CA PHE A 283 -1.91 16.18 8.72
C PHE A 283 -0.62 16.95 9.02
N SER A 284 0.20 17.32 8.04
CA SER A 284 1.16 18.40 8.26
C SER A 284 0.37 19.70 8.45
N ALA A 285 0.00 19.96 9.71
CA ALA A 285 -0.43 21.28 10.15
C ALA A 285 0.67 22.23 9.68
N LYS A 286 0.38 22.97 8.60
CA LYS A 286 1.22 24.03 8.07
C LYS A 286 1.66 24.90 9.24
N SER A 287 2.86 24.66 9.76
CA SER A 287 3.65 25.70 10.40
C SER A 287 4.01 26.63 9.26
N ARG A 288 3.09 27.55 8.93
CA ARG A 288 3.41 28.70 8.10
C ARG A 288 4.44 29.50 8.88
N ASN A 289 5.70 29.36 8.49
CA ASN A 289 6.70 30.40 8.74
C ASN A 289 6.39 31.59 7.83
#